data_AF-A0A845WDS9-F1
#
_entry.id   AF-A0A845WDS9-F1
#
_cell.length_a   1.000
_cell.length_b   1.000
_cell.length_c   1.000
_cell.angle_alpha   90.00
_cell.angle_beta   90.00
_cell.angle_gamma   90.00
#
_symmetry.space_group_name_H-M   'P 1'
#
loop_
_entity.id
_entity.type
_entity.pdbx_description
1 polymer ?
#
loop_
_entity_poly.entity_id
_entity_poly.type
_entity_poly.pdbx_seq_one_letter_code
_entity_poly.pdbx_strand_id
1 'polypeptide(L)'
;MGFEADEDARLNELDYFGLTEDLMNLTGTPAPSGEAGVELLGYSLFDEYKVMGLAPYGDKERFRPQFQSIYKLLPNGDYHLEPLSRMIDVFIKEGLLPRRKGEKFTQDHKDFAAGLQDTLEAIAKHILTYWQKETGHKKLCMAGGVAHNCSLNGKLLYSGLFDEIFVHPASHDAGAAIGAAMILHQEYSNNQFKLSPIDHVFWGPDVGSNDSVQSTLEQWSKFLDFRLMENPSVEVAKLIAEGAVIGWVQGKSEFGPRALGNRSILADPRVAENKTRINAMVKKRESYRPFAPSAIVEAADEFFELSQQPSSFGYMVFTVKVKEDKRNLLGAITHIDGTSRIQTVSKNINQKYWNLINQFGKLTQVPILLNTSFNNNVEPIVNSCFDAITCFMTTNLDYLVINDFLVSKSNLSWEDYFVNLIPCLVPSAGLREVNQFKSQEEKLSYREIYFNYAGGKSLLIMPETYQVLLNLKKENTISKIANDSNIDPENFEDITKDFIKLWENRFITLQPDFNCVKI
;
A
#
# COMPACT_ATOMS: atom_id res chain seq x y z
N MET A 1 32.15 -14.46 35.92
CA MET A 1 30.90 -14.74 36.66
C MET A 1 29.81 -14.76 35.62
N GLY A 2 29.52 -15.95 35.11
CA GLY A 2 28.44 -16.15 34.14
C GLY A 2 27.11 -16.07 34.88
N PHE A 3 26.18 -15.33 34.29
CA PHE A 3 24.79 -15.36 34.72
C PHE A 3 24.11 -16.47 33.92
N GLU A 4 23.90 -17.61 34.58
CA GLU A 4 22.81 -18.51 34.25
C GLU A 4 21.51 -17.73 34.49
N ALA A 5 20.77 -17.47 33.41
CA ALA A 5 19.41 -17.01 33.51
C ALA A 5 18.53 -18.24 33.72
N ASP A 6 17.99 -18.33 34.93
CA ASP A 6 17.02 -19.31 35.39
C ASP A 6 15.82 -19.35 34.42
N GLU A 7 15.56 -20.53 33.85
CA GLU A 7 14.64 -20.76 32.72
C GLU A 7 13.16 -20.92 33.16
N ASP A 8 12.80 -20.51 34.39
CA ASP A 8 11.54 -20.93 35.02
C ASP A 8 10.66 -19.77 35.54
N ALA A 9 10.52 -18.71 34.72
CA ALA A 9 9.55 -17.63 34.95
C ALA A 9 8.32 -17.78 34.04
N ARG A 10 7.31 -18.45 34.61
CA ARG A 10 5.95 -18.67 34.10
C ARG A 10 5.31 -17.39 33.51
N LEU A 11 5.29 -17.29 32.18
CA LEU A 11 4.25 -16.58 31.42
C LEU A 11 3.05 -17.52 31.29
N ASN A 12 2.13 -17.47 32.26
CA ASN A 12 0.91 -18.28 32.20
C ASN A 12 -0.04 -17.75 31.09
N GLU A 13 -0.40 -18.67 30.19
CA GLU A 13 -1.53 -18.69 29.24
C GLU A 13 -1.49 -17.80 27.98
N LEU A 14 -0.37 -17.78 27.26
CA LEU A 14 -0.35 -17.50 25.82
C LEU A 14 0.63 -18.45 25.14
N ASP A 15 0.11 -19.51 24.53
CA ASP A 15 0.93 -20.42 23.74
C ASP A 15 1.29 -19.76 22.39
N TYR A 16 2.58 -19.45 22.19
CA TYR A 16 3.10 -18.79 20.99
C TYR A 16 3.54 -19.81 19.95
N PHE A 17 2.97 -19.74 18.75
CA PHE A 17 3.33 -20.62 17.64
C PHE A 17 3.64 -19.78 16.38
N GLY A 18 4.87 -19.87 15.90
CA GLY A 18 5.32 -19.13 14.72
C GLY A 18 5.03 -19.86 13.42
N LEU A 19 4.48 -19.15 12.44
CA LEU A 19 4.66 -19.49 11.02
C LEU A 19 6.12 -19.13 10.70
N THR A 20 6.97 -20.11 10.38
CA THR A 20 8.43 -19.88 10.26
C THR A 20 8.80 -19.05 9.03
N GLU A 21 10.04 -18.57 8.98
CA GLU A 21 10.68 -17.96 7.79
C GLU A 21 10.49 -18.83 6.53
N ASP A 22 10.27 -20.15 6.65
CA ASP A 22 10.08 -21.05 5.52
C ASP A 22 8.75 -20.84 4.79
N LEU A 23 7.66 -20.54 5.50
CA LEU A 23 6.40 -20.10 4.86
C LEU A 23 6.54 -18.72 4.23
N MET A 24 7.38 -17.86 4.83
CA MET A 24 7.79 -16.62 4.20
C MET A 24 8.69 -16.86 3.00
N ASN A 25 9.40 -17.98 2.85
CA ASN A 25 10.17 -18.29 1.63
C ASN A 25 9.26 -18.77 0.47
N LEU A 26 8.10 -19.39 0.77
CA LEU A 26 7.01 -19.59 -0.20
C LEU A 26 6.42 -18.26 -0.67
N THR A 27 6.40 -17.23 0.20
CA THR A 27 5.76 -15.92 -0.03
C THR A 27 6.70 -14.72 0.23
N GLY A 28 8.00 -14.84 -0.08
CA GLY A 28 9.14 -13.88 0.10
C GLY A 28 9.49 -13.25 1.49
N THR A 29 10.64 -13.67 2.12
CA THR A 29 11.75 -12.94 2.85
C THR A 29 12.34 -13.68 4.08
N PRO A 30 13.63 -13.47 4.49
CA PRO A 30 14.88 -13.33 3.73
C PRO A 30 15.86 -14.51 4.01
N ALA A 31 16.13 -15.36 3.03
CA ALA A 31 17.37 -16.14 2.99
C ALA A 31 18.46 -15.34 2.24
N PRO A 32 19.76 -15.48 2.56
CA PRO A 32 20.86 -14.71 1.96
C PRO A 32 21.08 -14.91 0.45
N SER A 33 20.27 -15.76 -0.21
CA SER A 33 20.42 -16.13 -1.61
C SER A 33 19.34 -15.60 -2.56
N GLY A 34 18.37 -14.80 -2.08
CA GLY A 34 17.53 -13.97 -2.97
C GLY A 34 16.79 -14.72 -4.09
N GLU A 35 16.10 -15.80 -3.76
CA GLU A 35 15.18 -16.47 -4.68
C GLU A 35 13.88 -16.69 -3.88
N ALA A 36 12.72 -16.36 -4.45
CA ALA A 36 11.40 -16.69 -3.91
C ALA A 36 10.48 -17.17 -5.06
N GLY A 37 9.52 -18.07 -4.80
CA GLY A 37 8.65 -18.65 -5.85
C GLY A 37 7.85 -17.60 -6.66
N VAL A 38 7.69 -16.39 -6.12
CA VAL A 38 7.03 -15.25 -6.76
C VAL A 38 7.80 -14.68 -7.97
N GLU A 39 9.10 -14.98 -8.09
CA GLU A 39 9.95 -14.54 -9.21
C GLU A 39 9.57 -15.21 -10.53
N LEU A 40 9.01 -16.42 -10.49
CA LEU A 40 8.43 -17.07 -11.67
C LEU A 40 7.29 -16.24 -12.29
N LEU A 41 6.68 -15.36 -11.49
CA LEU A 41 5.65 -14.41 -11.93
C LEU A 41 6.23 -13.03 -12.29
N GLY A 42 7.56 -12.88 -12.28
CA GLY A 42 8.24 -11.61 -12.56
C GLY A 42 8.02 -10.55 -11.48
N TYR A 43 7.74 -10.99 -10.26
CA TYR A 43 7.70 -10.14 -9.07
C TYR A 43 9.05 -10.12 -8.35
N SER A 44 9.17 -9.21 -7.39
CA SER A 44 10.35 -9.07 -6.55
C SER A 44 10.00 -9.33 -5.08
N LEU A 45 11.01 -9.33 -4.23
CA LEU A 45 10.82 -9.32 -2.78
C LEU A 45 9.80 -8.24 -2.36
N PHE A 46 8.90 -8.56 -1.43
CA PHE A 46 7.80 -7.73 -0.92
C PHE A 46 6.60 -7.53 -1.86
N ASP A 47 6.55 -8.20 -3.02
CA ASP A 47 5.42 -8.14 -3.95
C ASP A 47 4.40 -9.29 -3.75
N GLU A 48 4.43 -10.01 -2.65
CA GLU A 48 3.74 -11.31 -2.52
C GLU A 48 2.23 -11.11 -2.32
N TYR A 49 1.84 -9.95 -1.79
CA TYR A 49 0.46 -9.48 -1.82
C TYR A 49 -0.11 -9.37 -3.26
N LYS A 50 0.73 -9.27 -4.31
CA LYS A 50 0.28 -9.30 -5.71
C LYS A 50 -0.08 -10.71 -6.17
N VAL A 51 0.59 -11.74 -5.63
CA VAL A 51 0.21 -13.15 -5.85
C VAL A 51 -1.17 -13.40 -5.29
N MET A 52 -1.42 -12.96 -4.05
CA MET A 52 -2.74 -13.03 -3.42
C MET A 52 -3.83 -12.36 -4.29
N GLY A 53 -3.52 -11.22 -4.93
CA GLY A 53 -4.45 -10.55 -5.84
C GLY A 53 -4.64 -11.22 -7.20
N LEU A 54 -3.67 -12.02 -7.66
CA LEU A 54 -3.69 -12.74 -8.93
C LEU A 54 -4.35 -14.13 -8.81
N ALA A 55 -4.23 -14.76 -7.64
CA ALA A 55 -4.72 -16.11 -7.36
C ALA A 55 -6.20 -16.35 -7.76
N PRO A 56 -7.16 -15.41 -7.55
CA PRO A 56 -8.55 -15.63 -7.96
C PRO A 56 -8.78 -15.80 -9.48
N TYR A 57 -7.79 -15.51 -10.32
CA TYR A 57 -7.88 -15.65 -11.77
C TYR A 57 -7.33 -16.99 -12.28
N GLY A 58 -6.84 -17.84 -11.40
CA GLY A 58 -6.23 -19.13 -11.74
C GLY A 58 -7.04 -20.33 -11.25
N ASP A 59 -6.73 -21.48 -11.82
CA ASP A 59 -7.16 -22.78 -11.34
C ASP A 59 -6.04 -23.46 -10.55
N LYS A 60 -6.25 -23.59 -9.24
CA LYS A 60 -5.30 -24.24 -8.33
C LYS A 60 -5.10 -25.74 -8.60
N GLU A 61 -6.02 -26.39 -9.31
CA GLU A 61 -5.92 -27.82 -9.62
C GLU A 61 -4.80 -28.12 -10.63
N ARG A 62 -4.52 -27.18 -11.54
CA ARG A 62 -3.54 -27.33 -12.63
C ARG A 62 -2.17 -27.79 -12.14
N PHE A 63 -1.70 -27.22 -11.04
CA PHE A 63 -0.38 -27.46 -10.48
C PHE A 63 -0.40 -28.14 -9.10
N ARG A 64 -1.56 -28.67 -8.67
CA ARG A 64 -1.69 -29.28 -7.34
C ARG A 64 -0.67 -30.40 -7.07
N PRO A 65 -0.43 -31.36 -7.99
CA PRO A 65 0.55 -32.43 -7.75
C PRO A 65 1.97 -31.89 -7.50
N GLN A 66 2.35 -30.84 -8.23
CA GLN A 66 3.65 -30.18 -8.14
C GLN A 66 3.79 -29.50 -6.79
N PHE A 67 2.78 -28.73 -6.38
CA PHE A 67 2.74 -28.13 -5.04
C PHE A 67 2.77 -29.19 -3.93
N GLN A 68 2.02 -30.29 -4.04
CA GLN A 68 2.06 -31.38 -3.05
C GLN A 68 3.40 -32.12 -3.00
N SER A 69 4.23 -32.00 -4.03
CA SER A 69 5.57 -32.60 -4.08
C SER A 69 6.66 -31.76 -3.38
N ILE A 70 6.38 -30.49 -3.08
CA ILE A 70 7.35 -29.53 -2.52
C ILE A 70 7.12 -29.24 -1.03
N TYR A 71 6.08 -29.80 -0.43
CA TYR A 71 5.88 -29.74 1.03
C TYR A 71 5.36 -31.05 1.59
N LYS A 72 5.59 -31.26 2.89
CA LYS A 72 5.01 -32.34 3.68
C LYS A 72 4.42 -31.76 4.96
N LEU A 73 3.19 -32.11 5.26
CA LEU A 73 2.60 -31.86 6.57
C LEU A 73 3.05 -32.97 7.52
N LEU A 74 3.66 -32.60 8.64
CA LEU A 74 4.20 -33.52 9.63
C LEU A 74 3.27 -33.56 10.86
N PRO A 75 3.41 -34.58 11.73
CA PRO A 75 2.74 -34.60 13.02
C PRO A 75 3.04 -33.33 13.83
N ASN A 76 2.21 -33.07 14.83
CA ASN A 76 2.39 -31.97 15.77
C ASN A 76 2.39 -30.56 15.15
N GLY A 77 1.60 -30.38 14.09
CA GLY A 77 1.49 -29.09 13.40
C GLY A 77 2.76 -28.70 12.64
N ASP A 78 3.77 -29.56 12.60
CA ASP A 78 5.02 -29.29 11.89
C ASP A 78 4.86 -29.49 10.38
N TYR A 79 5.81 -28.97 9.60
CA TYR A 79 5.84 -29.13 8.15
C TYR A 79 7.28 -29.06 7.63
N HIS A 80 7.49 -29.66 6.47
CA HIS A 80 8.73 -29.57 5.73
C HIS A 80 8.48 -28.94 4.36
N LEU A 81 9.34 -28.00 3.96
CA LEU A 81 9.39 -27.46 2.61
C LEU A 81 10.66 -27.92 1.91
N GLU A 82 10.51 -28.35 0.66
CA GLU A 82 11.65 -28.61 -0.20
C GLU A 82 12.39 -27.30 -0.52
N PRO A 83 13.72 -27.36 -0.77
CA PRO A 83 14.49 -26.18 -1.16
C PRO A 83 13.90 -25.49 -2.39
N LEU A 84 14.02 -24.16 -2.44
CA LEU A 84 13.41 -23.38 -3.51
C LEU A 84 13.91 -23.74 -4.90
N SER A 85 15.19 -24.09 -5.06
CA SER A 85 15.73 -24.54 -6.34
C SER A 85 14.94 -25.73 -6.91
N ARG A 86 14.58 -26.68 -6.04
CA ARG A 86 13.73 -27.81 -6.41
C ARG A 86 12.30 -27.37 -6.73
N MET A 87 11.76 -26.41 -5.95
CA MET A 87 10.45 -25.84 -6.23
C MET A 87 10.38 -25.25 -7.64
N ILE A 88 11.32 -24.37 -7.99
CA ILE A 88 11.43 -23.75 -9.30
C ILE A 88 11.57 -24.81 -10.40
N ASP A 89 12.46 -25.78 -10.22
CA ASP A 89 12.70 -26.86 -11.19
C ASP A 89 11.45 -27.68 -11.50
N VAL A 90 10.63 -27.99 -10.49
CA VAL A 90 9.40 -28.77 -10.68
C VAL A 90 8.42 -28.04 -11.61
N PHE A 91 8.23 -26.73 -11.42
CA PHE A 91 7.28 -25.98 -12.26
C PHE A 91 7.82 -25.71 -13.67
N ILE A 92 9.12 -25.44 -13.82
CA ILE A 92 9.74 -25.28 -15.14
C ILE A 92 9.63 -26.57 -15.96
N LYS A 93 9.87 -27.74 -15.34
CA LYS A 93 9.74 -29.05 -16.01
C LYS A 93 8.31 -29.32 -16.49
N GLU A 94 7.32 -28.80 -15.79
CA GLU A 94 5.90 -28.92 -16.12
C GLU A 94 5.41 -27.83 -17.11
N GLY A 95 6.34 -27.04 -17.64
CA GLY A 95 6.09 -26.07 -18.70
C GLY A 95 5.76 -24.66 -18.23
N LEU A 96 5.87 -24.34 -16.94
CA LEU A 96 5.75 -22.96 -16.47
C LEU A 96 6.96 -22.15 -16.93
N LEU A 97 6.74 -21.25 -17.89
CA LEU A 97 7.76 -20.32 -18.34
C LEU A 97 7.85 -19.13 -17.38
N PRO A 98 9.04 -18.76 -16.87
CA PRO A 98 9.19 -17.59 -16.01
C PRO A 98 8.78 -16.31 -16.75
N ARG A 99 7.98 -15.48 -16.08
CA ARG A 99 7.53 -14.18 -16.61
C ARG A 99 8.58 -13.10 -16.37
N ARG A 100 8.85 -12.25 -17.37
CA ARG A 100 9.61 -11.01 -17.17
C ARG A 100 8.70 -9.87 -16.75
N LYS A 101 9.24 -8.94 -15.95
CA LYS A 101 8.53 -7.73 -15.53
C LYS A 101 8.07 -6.93 -16.75
N GLY A 102 6.75 -6.67 -16.83
CA GLY A 102 6.11 -5.94 -17.93
C GLY A 102 5.39 -6.84 -18.94
N GLU A 103 5.68 -8.15 -18.96
CA GLU A 103 4.96 -9.08 -19.82
C GLU A 103 3.54 -9.33 -19.32
N LYS A 104 2.66 -9.80 -20.21
CA LYS A 104 1.29 -10.20 -19.83
C LYS A 104 1.33 -11.51 -19.04
N PHE A 105 0.41 -11.65 -18.09
CA PHE A 105 0.21 -12.92 -17.40
C PHE A 105 -0.47 -13.93 -18.33
N THR A 106 0.09 -15.13 -18.46
CA THR A 106 -0.55 -16.29 -19.10
C THR A 106 -1.55 -16.93 -18.13
N GLN A 107 -2.28 -17.95 -18.58
CA GLN A 107 -3.12 -18.72 -17.67
C GLN A 107 -2.29 -19.54 -16.68
N ASP A 108 -1.21 -20.18 -17.13
CA ASP A 108 -0.31 -20.92 -16.23
C ASP A 108 0.26 -20.03 -15.10
N HIS A 109 0.57 -18.76 -15.37
CA HIS A 109 1.00 -17.84 -14.30
C HIS A 109 -0.09 -17.61 -13.23
N LYS A 110 -1.35 -17.53 -13.65
CA LYS A 110 -2.48 -17.35 -12.72
C LYS A 110 -2.74 -18.63 -11.95
N ASP A 111 -2.70 -19.78 -12.63
CA ASP A 111 -2.89 -21.10 -12.05
C ASP A 111 -1.79 -21.40 -11.01
N PHE A 112 -0.54 -21.03 -11.31
CA PHE A 112 0.57 -21.08 -10.34
C PHE A 112 0.31 -20.20 -9.12
N ALA A 113 -0.14 -18.95 -9.31
CA ALA A 113 -0.50 -18.06 -8.20
C ALA A 113 -1.65 -18.64 -7.34
N ALA A 114 -2.64 -19.28 -7.96
CA ALA A 114 -3.74 -19.94 -7.27
C ALA A 114 -3.26 -21.14 -6.44
N GLY A 115 -2.40 -21.99 -7.02
CA GLY A 115 -1.80 -23.13 -6.32
C GLY A 115 -0.87 -22.73 -5.17
N LEU A 116 -0.10 -21.66 -5.34
CA LEU A 116 0.77 -21.12 -4.29
C LEU A 116 -0.05 -20.59 -3.10
N GLN A 117 -1.12 -19.83 -3.38
CA GLN A 117 -2.03 -19.36 -2.34
C GLN A 117 -2.74 -20.52 -1.61
N ASP A 118 -3.21 -21.54 -2.34
CA ASP A 118 -3.85 -22.73 -1.76
C ASP A 118 -2.87 -23.53 -0.87
N THR A 119 -1.61 -23.62 -1.28
CA THR A 119 -0.54 -24.29 -0.52
C THR A 119 -0.25 -23.57 0.80
N LEU A 120 -0.10 -22.25 0.77
CA LEU A 120 0.07 -21.44 1.97
C LEU A 120 -1.10 -21.66 2.94
N GLU A 121 -2.33 -21.63 2.44
CA GLU A 121 -3.53 -21.80 3.25
C GLU A 121 -3.66 -23.21 3.83
N ALA A 122 -3.24 -24.23 3.08
CA ALA A 122 -3.22 -25.62 3.56
C ALA A 122 -2.23 -25.81 4.72
N ILE A 123 -1.01 -25.27 4.59
CA ILE A 123 0.02 -25.36 5.63
C ILE A 123 -0.39 -24.56 6.87
N ALA A 124 -0.85 -23.32 6.70
CA ALA A 124 -1.30 -22.49 7.82
C ALA A 124 -2.48 -23.15 8.57
N LYS A 125 -3.46 -23.72 7.84
CA LYS A 125 -4.58 -24.44 8.44
C LYS A 125 -4.12 -25.67 9.20
N HIS A 126 -3.13 -26.42 8.70
CA HIS A 126 -2.57 -27.59 9.39
C HIS A 126 -1.97 -27.22 10.74
N ILE A 127 -1.10 -26.20 10.76
CA ILE A 127 -0.46 -25.68 11.98
C ILE A 127 -1.52 -25.24 12.99
N LEU A 128 -2.45 -24.39 12.55
CA LEU A 128 -3.48 -23.82 13.43
C LEU A 128 -4.46 -24.87 13.95
N THR A 129 -4.81 -25.88 13.14
CA THR A 129 -5.72 -26.96 13.57
C THR A 129 -5.08 -27.83 14.64
N TYR A 130 -3.78 -28.15 14.51
CA TYR A 130 -3.07 -28.89 15.53
C TYR A 130 -3.04 -28.12 16.85
N TRP A 131 -2.56 -26.87 16.84
CA TRP A 131 -2.42 -26.10 18.07
C TRP A 131 -3.75 -25.72 18.71
N GLN A 132 -4.81 -25.49 17.93
CA GLN A 132 -6.15 -25.31 18.48
C GLN A 132 -6.62 -26.55 19.25
N LYS A 133 -6.30 -27.75 18.75
CA LYS A 133 -6.67 -29.01 19.40
C LYS A 133 -5.85 -29.26 20.67
N GLU A 134 -4.54 -29.04 20.62
CA GLU A 134 -3.64 -29.28 21.75
C GLU A 134 -3.89 -28.30 22.90
N THR A 135 -4.05 -27.01 22.59
CA THR A 135 -4.24 -25.96 23.61
C THR A 135 -5.70 -25.81 24.03
N GLY A 136 -6.63 -26.22 23.17
CA GLY A 136 -8.07 -25.98 23.37
C GLY A 136 -8.49 -24.52 23.20
N HIS A 137 -7.57 -23.59 22.89
CA HIS A 137 -7.86 -22.18 22.75
C HIS A 137 -8.86 -21.91 21.63
N LYS A 138 -9.84 -21.05 21.92
CA LYS A 138 -10.89 -20.66 20.96
C LYS A 138 -10.69 -19.27 20.38
N LYS A 139 -9.69 -18.53 20.84
CA LYS A 139 -9.36 -17.20 20.33
C LYS A 139 -7.98 -17.23 19.72
N LEU A 140 -7.85 -16.72 18.49
CA LEU A 140 -6.60 -16.66 17.76
C LEU A 140 -6.13 -15.22 17.64
N CYS A 141 -4.88 -14.96 18.03
CA CYS A 141 -4.16 -13.73 17.72
C CYS A 141 -3.09 -14.02 16.67
N MET A 142 -3.00 -13.22 15.61
CA MET A 142 -1.99 -13.37 14.56
C MET A 142 -1.18 -12.09 14.34
N ALA A 143 0.13 -12.29 14.19
CA ALA A 143 1.13 -11.30 13.77
C ALA A 143 2.15 -11.97 12.83
N GLY A 144 3.15 -11.22 12.36
CA GLY A 144 4.10 -11.66 11.33
C GLY A 144 3.62 -11.30 9.91
N GLY A 145 4.55 -11.18 8.96
CA GLY A 145 4.24 -10.74 7.59
C GLY A 145 3.15 -11.56 6.89
N VAL A 146 3.13 -12.88 7.10
CA VAL A 146 2.11 -13.79 6.54
C VAL A 146 0.69 -13.45 7.03
N ALA A 147 0.54 -12.94 8.26
CA ALA A 147 -0.76 -12.56 8.80
C ALA A 147 -1.40 -11.36 8.07
N HIS A 148 -0.69 -10.67 7.17
CA HIS A 148 -1.30 -9.72 6.23
C HIS A 148 -2.01 -10.35 5.04
N ASN A 149 -1.94 -11.67 4.88
CA ASN A 149 -2.67 -12.40 3.85
C ASN A 149 -4.17 -12.44 4.20
N CYS A 150 -4.91 -11.45 3.71
CA CYS A 150 -6.32 -11.30 4.02
C CYS A 150 -7.20 -12.41 3.43
N SER A 151 -6.74 -13.11 2.39
CA SER A 151 -7.39 -14.32 1.86
C SER A 151 -7.31 -15.46 2.87
N LEU A 152 -6.12 -15.75 3.40
CA LEU A 152 -5.91 -16.72 4.47
C LEU A 152 -6.78 -16.38 5.69
N ASN A 153 -6.72 -15.12 6.14
CA ASN A 153 -7.50 -14.68 7.30
C ASN A 153 -9.01 -14.86 7.07
N GLY A 154 -9.50 -14.58 5.86
CA GLY A 154 -10.89 -14.84 5.47
C GLY A 154 -11.26 -16.32 5.51
N LYS A 155 -10.38 -17.21 5.01
CA LYS A 155 -10.61 -18.67 5.09
C LYS A 155 -10.60 -19.19 6.52
N LEU A 156 -9.74 -18.67 7.38
CA LEU A 156 -9.73 -19.00 8.81
C LEU A 156 -11.01 -18.53 9.49
N LEU A 157 -11.47 -17.32 9.20
CA LEU A 157 -12.73 -16.76 9.70
C LEU A 157 -13.93 -17.65 9.34
N TYR A 158 -14.01 -18.13 8.10
CA TYR A 158 -15.09 -19.02 7.66
C TYR A 158 -14.92 -20.48 8.09
N SER A 159 -13.76 -20.87 8.62
CA SER A 159 -13.49 -22.26 8.99
C SER A 159 -14.20 -22.71 10.27
N GLY A 160 -14.59 -21.76 11.14
CA GLY A 160 -15.15 -22.04 12.46
C GLY A 160 -14.14 -22.67 13.44
N LEU A 161 -12.85 -22.67 13.12
CA LEU A 161 -11.81 -23.26 13.97
C LEU A 161 -11.63 -22.50 15.30
N PHE A 162 -11.82 -21.18 15.26
CA PHE A 162 -11.75 -20.25 16.39
C PHE A 162 -13.04 -19.45 16.47
N ASP A 163 -13.45 -19.08 17.68
CA ASP A 163 -14.62 -18.25 17.96
C ASP A 163 -14.34 -16.75 17.70
N GLU A 164 -13.06 -16.35 17.79
CA GLU A 164 -12.60 -14.98 17.60
C GLU A 164 -11.20 -14.99 16.98
N ILE A 165 -10.99 -14.12 15.99
CA ILE A 165 -9.69 -13.94 15.34
C ILE A 165 -9.32 -12.46 15.38
N PHE A 166 -8.18 -12.16 15.98
CA PHE A 166 -7.55 -10.85 15.95
C PHE A 166 -6.27 -10.90 15.12
N VAL A 167 -6.14 -9.97 14.18
CA VAL A 167 -4.93 -9.79 13.36
C VAL A 167 -4.41 -8.40 13.61
N HIS A 168 -3.15 -8.28 14.05
CA HIS A 168 -2.57 -6.98 14.34
C HIS A 168 -2.52 -6.12 13.05
N PRO A 169 -3.00 -4.85 13.02
CA PRO A 169 -3.10 -4.08 11.78
C PRO A 169 -1.75 -3.78 11.09
N ALA A 170 -0.67 -3.81 11.87
CA ALA A 170 0.71 -3.81 11.40
C ALA A 170 1.36 -5.14 11.82
N SER A 171 0.97 -6.24 11.19
CA SER A 171 1.52 -7.58 11.47
C SER A 171 2.96 -7.75 10.98
N HIS A 172 3.39 -6.98 9.99
CA HIS A 172 4.79 -6.96 9.54
C HIS A 172 5.72 -6.38 10.61
N ASP A 173 7.03 -6.42 10.35
CA ASP A 173 8.08 -6.10 11.32
C ASP A 173 7.98 -4.73 12.00
N ALA A 174 7.27 -3.75 11.40
CA ALA A 174 7.05 -2.48 12.08
C ALA A 174 6.21 -2.63 13.36
N GLY A 175 5.34 -3.64 13.43
CA GLY A 175 4.59 -3.96 14.64
C GLY A 175 5.47 -4.46 15.80
N ALA A 176 6.67 -4.98 15.52
CA ALA A 176 7.57 -5.49 16.55
C ALA A 176 8.00 -4.40 17.53
N ALA A 177 8.12 -3.14 17.08
CA ALA A 177 8.42 -2.01 17.96
C ALA A 177 7.34 -1.80 19.03
N ILE A 178 6.07 -2.02 18.69
CA ILE A 178 4.95 -1.94 19.64
C ILE A 178 5.04 -3.10 20.64
N GLY A 179 5.24 -4.32 20.15
CA GLY A 179 5.39 -5.50 21.01
C GLY A 179 6.55 -5.36 22.00
N ALA A 180 7.71 -4.89 21.55
CA ALA A 180 8.88 -4.64 22.39
C ALA A 180 8.60 -3.58 23.47
N ALA A 181 7.92 -2.49 23.10
CA ALA A 181 7.53 -1.46 24.06
C ALA A 181 6.53 -1.98 25.11
N MET A 182 5.58 -2.84 24.70
CA MET A 182 4.59 -3.44 25.60
C MET A 182 5.24 -4.38 26.62
N ILE A 183 6.19 -5.23 26.20
CA ILE A 183 6.93 -6.13 27.10
C ILE A 183 7.66 -5.33 28.17
N LEU A 184 8.47 -4.34 27.76
CA LEU A 184 9.20 -3.50 28.71
C LEU A 184 8.25 -2.74 29.64
N HIS A 185 7.15 -2.18 29.12
CA HIS A 185 6.19 -1.47 29.95
C HIS A 185 5.51 -2.38 30.99
N GLN A 186 5.23 -3.63 30.64
CA GLN A 186 4.69 -4.62 31.56
C GLN A 186 5.70 -4.96 32.68
N GLU A 187 6.97 -5.15 32.34
CA GLU A 187 8.06 -5.40 33.30
C GLU A 187 8.23 -4.22 34.27
N TYR A 188 8.34 -2.99 33.76
CA TYR A 188 8.55 -1.79 34.58
C TYR A 188 7.32 -1.38 35.40
N SER A 189 6.11 -1.74 34.97
CA SER A 189 4.88 -1.46 35.71
C SER A 189 4.55 -2.50 36.79
N ASN A 190 5.44 -3.48 37.06
CA ASN A 190 5.19 -4.61 37.95
C ASN A 190 3.85 -5.31 37.63
N ASN A 191 3.57 -5.55 36.34
CA ASN A 191 2.31 -6.13 35.86
C ASN A 191 1.03 -5.35 36.21
N GLN A 192 1.13 -4.06 36.57
CA GLN A 192 -0.05 -3.22 36.81
C GLN A 192 -0.66 -2.64 35.53
N PHE A 193 0.07 -2.70 34.41
CA PHE A 193 -0.44 -2.25 33.13
C PHE A 193 -1.59 -3.13 32.64
N LYS A 194 -2.76 -2.52 32.42
CA LYS A 194 -3.91 -3.19 31.81
C LYS A 194 -3.91 -2.94 30.32
N LEU A 195 -3.72 -4.02 29.56
CA LEU A 195 -3.90 -4.03 28.12
C LEU A 195 -5.37 -3.79 27.78
N SER A 196 -5.61 -2.85 26.86
CA SER A 196 -6.93 -2.60 26.27
C SER A 196 -6.95 -3.08 24.82
N PRO A 197 -8.13 -3.43 24.28
CA PRO A 197 -8.29 -3.68 22.85
C PRO A 197 -7.75 -2.52 22.01
N ILE A 198 -7.18 -2.85 20.85
CA ILE A 198 -6.79 -1.85 19.85
C ILE A 198 -8.06 -1.47 19.06
N ASP A 199 -8.60 -0.29 19.35
CA ASP A 199 -9.79 0.23 18.66
C ASP A 199 -9.46 0.94 17.35
N HIS A 200 -8.25 1.52 17.25
CA HIS A 200 -7.79 2.21 16.05
C HIS A 200 -6.27 2.26 15.96
N VAL A 201 -5.75 2.64 14.79
CA VAL A 201 -4.32 2.81 14.53
C VAL A 201 -3.94 4.20 14.02
N PHE A 202 -4.78 5.22 14.27
CA PHE A 202 -4.46 6.63 13.96
C PHE A 202 -3.40 7.21 14.92
N TRP A 203 -2.21 6.63 14.94
CA TRP A 203 -1.11 6.95 15.85
C TRP A 203 0.03 7.72 15.19
N GLY A 204 -0.05 7.91 13.87
CA GLY A 204 0.93 8.70 13.13
C GLY A 204 0.76 10.21 13.32
N PRO A 205 1.62 11.01 12.67
CA PRO A 205 1.54 12.46 12.72
C PRO A 205 0.19 13.01 12.26
N ASP A 206 -0.26 14.08 12.92
CA ASP A 206 -1.40 14.86 12.48
C ASP A 206 -1.04 15.68 11.23
N VAL A 207 -1.99 15.88 10.32
CA VAL A 207 -1.77 16.72 9.13
C VAL A 207 -1.65 18.21 9.47
N GLY A 208 -2.11 18.63 10.65
CA GLY A 208 -2.06 20.01 11.14
C GLY A 208 -3.44 20.64 11.29
N SER A 209 -3.48 21.81 11.92
CA SER A 209 -4.71 22.63 12.01
C SER A 209 -5.08 23.24 10.65
N ASN A 210 -6.33 23.70 10.51
CA ASN A 210 -6.76 24.43 9.31
C ASN A 210 -5.85 25.63 9.00
N ASP A 211 -5.39 26.38 10.01
CA ASP A 211 -4.47 27.51 9.81
C ASP A 211 -3.12 27.06 9.20
N SER A 212 -2.55 25.96 9.70
CA SER A 212 -1.27 25.45 9.18
C SER A 212 -1.41 24.85 7.78
N VAL A 213 -2.54 24.19 7.50
CA VAL A 213 -2.88 23.67 6.17
C VAL A 213 -3.09 24.82 5.20
N GLN A 214 -3.84 25.85 5.59
CA GLN A 214 -4.08 27.04 4.78
C GLN A 214 -2.76 27.74 4.42
N SER A 215 -1.89 27.96 5.40
CA SER A 215 -0.57 28.57 5.16
C SER A 215 0.28 27.76 4.17
N THR A 216 0.15 26.43 4.18
CA THR A 216 0.81 25.58 3.19
C THR A 216 0.14 25.73 1.81
N LEU A 217 -1.18 25.72 1.73
CA LEU A 217 -1.93 25.88 0.47
C LEU A 217 -1.69 27.25 -0.19
N GLU A 218 -1.58 28.32 0.60
CA GLU A 218 -1.29 29.68 0.12
C GLU A 218 0.05 29.77 -0.61
N GLN A 219 1.06 29.00 -0.17
CA GLN A 219 2.35 28.90 -0.88
C GLN A 219 2.19 28.28 -2.27
N TRP A 220 1.17 27.43 -2.46
CA TRP A 220 0.86 26.77 -3.72
C TRP A 220 -0.29 27.45 -4.51
N SER A 221 -0.75 28.62 -4.09
CA SER A 221 -1.92 29.33 -4.68
C SER A 221 -1.82 29.64 -6.18
N LYS A 222 -0.61 29.66 -6.75
CA LYS A 222 -0.41 29.78 -8.21
C LYS A 222 -0.77 28.50 -8.98
N PHE A 223 -0.73 27.36 -8.31
CA PHE A 223 -0.95 26.03 -8.88
C PHE A 223 -2.27 25.40 -8.43
N LEU A 224 -2.81 25.87 -7.30
CA LEU A 224 -3.96 25.31 -6.62
C LEU A 224 -5.01 26.38 -6.36
N ASP A 225 -6.26 26.05 -6.68
CA ASP A 225 -7.42 26.74 -6.13
C ASP A 225 -7.90 25.99 -4.89
N PHE A 226 -8.22 26.70 -3.81
CA PHE A 226 -8.73 26.08 -2.59
C PHE A 226 -9.78 26.93 -1.89
N ARG A 227 -10.70 26.27 -1.19
CA ARG A 227 -11.71 26.92 -0.35
C ARG A 227 -12.02 26.09 0.89
N LEU A 228 -12.39 26.77 1.97
CA LEU A 228 -12.96 26.12 3.15
C LEU A 228 -14.39 25.65 2.84
N MET A 229 -14.69 24.40 3.17
CA MET A 229 -16.04 23.83 3.05
C MET A 229 -16.84 24.08 4.32
N GLU A 230 -18.13 24.36 4.17
CA GLU A 230 -19.04 24.48 5.31
C GLU A 230 -19.43 23.11 5.85
N ASN A 231 -19.67 22.15 4.94
CA ASN A 231 -20.07 20.79 5.29
C ASN A 231 -19.26 19.77 4.49
N PRO A 232 -17.97 19.54 4.85
CA PRO A 232 -17.06 18.67 4.11
C PRO A 232 -17.66 17.32 3.72
N SER A 233 -18.29 16.61 4.67
CA SER A 233 -18.88 15.29 4.41
C SER A 233 -20.02 15.32 3.38
N VAL A 234 -20.81 16.40 3.31
CA VAL A 234 -21.93 16.51 2.35
C VAL A 234 -21.40 16.87 0.97
N GLU A 235 -20.53 17.87 0.90
CA GLU A 235 -19.96 18.36 -0.35
C GLU A 235 -19.11 17.27 -1.03
N VAL A 236 -18.23 16.61 -0.27
CA VAL A 236 -17.37 15.54 -0.77
C VAL A 236 -18.17 14.30 -1.16
N ALA A 237 -19.21 13.93 -0.39
CA ALA A 237 -20.10 12.82 -0.77
C ALA A 237 -20.79 13.08 -2.12
N LYS A 238 -21.22 14.32 -2.36
CA LYS A 238 -21.82 14.73 -3.63
C LYS A 238 -20.81 14.61 -4.78
N LEU A 239 -19.59 15.14 -4.60
CA LEU A 239 -18.52 15.04 -5.60
C LEU A 239 -18.22 13.57 -5.96
N ILE A 240 -18.11 12.69 -4.96
CA ILE A 240 -17.87 11.26 -5.19
C ILE A 240 -19.06 10.62 -5.94
N ALA A 241 -20.30 10.94 -5.56
CA ALA A 241 -21.50 10.43 -6.24
C ALA A 241 -21.63 10.91 -7.69
N GLU A 242 -21.05 12.08 -8.01
CA GLU A 242 -20.91 12.63 -9.37
C GLU A 242 -19.70 12.03 -10.12
N GLY A 243 -18.97 11.11 -9.49
CA GLY A 243 -17.89 10.34 -10.09
C GLY A 243 -16.49 10.87 -9.79
N ALA A 244 -16.32 11.85 -8.90
CA ALA A 244 -14.98 12.34 -8.55
C ALA A 244 -14.16 11.29 -7.78
N VAL A 245 -12.85 11.28 -8.02
CA VAL A 245 -11.83 10.54 -7.28
C VAL A 245 -11.02 11.53 -6.45
N ILE A 246 -11.08 11.35 -5.14
CA ILE A 246 -10.65 12.37 -4.18
C ILE A 246 -9.49 11.86 -3.35
N GLY A 247 -8.40 12.62 -3.28
CA GLY A 247 -7.39 12.46 -2.24
C GLY A 247 -7.94 12.99 -0.92
N TRP A 248 -8.02 12.16 0.11
CA TRP A 248 -8.66 12.48 1.39
C TRP A 248 -7.66 12.37 2.54
N VAL A 249 -7.41 13.49 3.20
CA VAL A 249 -6.40 13.64 4.25
C VAL A 249 -7.01 14.29 5.48
N GLN A 250 -7.04 13.56 6.60
CA GLN A 250 -7.66 13.99 7.85
C GLN A 250 -6.79 13.62 9.05
N GLY A 251 -6.63 14.54 10.00
CA GLY A 251 -6.04 14.30 11.32
C GLY A 251 -4.77 13.42 11.31
N LYS A 252 -4.64 12.56 12.34
CA LYS A 252 -3.53 11.62 12.49
C LYS A 252 -3.54 10.51 11.45
N SER A 253 -2.39 10.22 10.83
CA SER A 253 -2.25 9.12 9.88
C SER A 253 -2.38 7.75 10.56
N GLU A 254 -2.83 6.77 9.76
CA GLU A 254 -2.89 5.36 10.10
C GLU A 254 -1.50 4.75 10.25
N PHE A 255 -1.32 3.86 11.23
CA PHE A 255 -0.14 3.01 11.35
C PHE A 255 -0.39 1.66 10.66
N GLY A 256 0.55 1.25 9.81
CA GLY A 256 0.49 0.01 9.02
C GLY A 256 0.33 0.25 7.51
N PRO A 257 0.22 -0.83 6.71
CA PRO A 257 0.31 -0.75 5.25
C PRO A 257 -1.02 -0.40 4.55
N ARG A 258 -2.08 -0.08 5.31
CA ARG A 258 -3.44 0.14 4.79
C ARG A 258 -3.88 1.56 5.12
N ALA A 259 -4.44 2.25 4.14
CA ALA A 259 -5.21 3.47 4.40
C ALA A 259 -6.60 3.09 4.89
N LEU A 260 -7.02 3.70 5.99
CA LEU A 260 -8.24 3.39 6.74
C LEU A 260 -9.10 4.65 6.94
N GLY A 261 -9.03 5.59 6.00
CA GLY A 261 -9.89 6.78 5.97
C GLY A 261 -9.23 8.09 6.41
N ASN A 262 -7.92 8.12 6.70
CA ASN A 262 -7.21 9.36 7.04
C ASN A 262 -6.13 9.73 6.02
N ARG A 263 -5.60 8.78 5.23
CA ARG A 263 -4.70 9.02 4.09
C ARG A 263 -5.12 8.20 2.87
N SER A 264 -6.31 8.49 2.36
CA SER A 264 -7.03 7.62 1.43
C SER A 264 -7.31 8.29 0.09
N ILE A 265 -7.38 7.50 -0.98
CA ILE A 265 -8.03 7.89 -2.23
C ILE A 265 -9.41 7.25 -2.22
N LEU A 266 -10.42 8.10 -2.36
CA LEU A 266 -11.84 7.73 -2.26
C LEU A 266 -12.54 7.87 -3.60
N ALA A 267 -13.44 6.93 -3.90
CA ALA A 267 -14.26 6.96 -5.10
C ALA A 267 -15.59 6.21 -4.91
N ASP A 268 -16.48 6.34 -5.89
CA ASP A 268 -17.75 5.62 -5.92
C ASP A 268 -17.50 4.11 -6.15
N PRO A 269 -17.98 3.22 -5.26
CA PRO A 269 -17.76 1.77 -5.39
C PRO A 269 -18.68 1.10 -6.43
N ARG A 270 -19.70 1.80 -6.92
CA ARG A 270 -20.78 1.21 -7.74
C ARG A 270 -20.38 1.04 -9.20
N VAL A 271 -19.63 2.01 -9.71
CA VAL A 271 -19.22 2.07 -11.12
C VAL A 271 -17.98 1.22 -11.34
N ALA A 272 -18.11 0.07 -12.03
CA ALA A 272 -17.01 -0.88 -12.24
C ALA A 272 -15.79 -0.23 -12.93
N GLU A 273 -16.03 0.73 -13.82
CA GLU A 273 -15.01 1.47 -14.57
C GLU A 273 -14.09 2.30 -13.65
N ASN A 274 -14.54 2.65 -12.43
CA ASN A 274 -13.69 3.37 -11.46
C ASN A 274 -12.46 2.56 -11.09
N LYS A 275 -12.53 1.22 -11.13
CA LYS A 275 -11.35 0.36 -10.93
C LYS A 275 -10.26 0.65 -11.98
N THR A 276 -10.66 0.76 -13.24
CA THR A 276 -9.73 1.05 -14.35
C THR A 276 -9.23 2.49 -14.28
N ARG A 277 -10.12 3.43 -14.00
CA ARG A 277 -9.82 4.86 -13.91
C ARG A 277 -8.79 5.15 -12.81
N ILE A 278 -8.99 4.67 -11.58
CA ILE A 278 -8.05 4.91 -10.47
C ILE A 278 -6.69 4.25 -10.73
N ASN A 279 -6.69 3.04 -11.31
CA ASN A 279 -5.44 2.38 -11.68
C ASN A 279 -4.64 3.19 -12.72
N ALA A 280 -5.31 3.82 -13.68
CA ALA A 280 -4.68 4.67 -14.69
C ALA A 280 -4.26 6.05 -14.14
N MET A 281 -5.10 6.71 -13.35
CA MET A 281 -4.89 8.10 -12.89
C MET A 281 -3.78 8.24 -11.86
N VAL A 282 -3.61 7.24 -11.00
CA VAL A 282 -2.72 7.35 -9.82
C VAL A 282 -1.74 6.21 -9.78
N LYS A 283 -2.25 4.99 -9.88
CA LYS A 283 -1.50 3.84 -9.42
C LYS A 283 -0.53 3.26 -10.45
N LYS A 284 -0.75 3.52 -11.75
CA LYS A 284 0.06 3.01 -12.87
C LYS A 284 0.43 1.52 -12.66
N ARG A 285 -0.55 0.72 -12.20
CA ARG A 285 -0.35 -0.66 -11.72
C ARG A 285 -1.30 -1.66 -12.40
N GLU A 286 -1.08 -2.94 -12.16
CA GLU A 286 -1.76 -4.04 -12.83
C GLU A 286 -3.29 -4.02 -12.62
N SER A 287 -4.05 -4.20 -13.70
CA SER A 287 -5.51 -4.03 -13.72
C SER A 287 -6.29 -5.08 -12.92
N TYR A 288 -5.70 -6.23 -12.64
CA TYR A 288 -6.38 -7.28 -11.89
C TYR A 288 -6.56 -6.91 -10.42
N ARG A 289 -5.73 -5.99 -9.87
CA ARG A 289 -5.76 -5.61 -8.45
C ARG A 289 -7.06 -4.88 -8.10
N PRO A 290 -7.91 -5.47 -7.26
CA PRO A 290 -9.14 -4.85 -6.78
C PRO A 290 -8.85 -3.81 -5.70
N PHE A 291 -9.83 -2.95 -5.46
CA PHE A 291 -9.83 -1.97 -4.37
C PHE A 291 -10.66 -2.47 -3.19
N ALA A 292 -10.44 -1.88 -2.02
CA ALA A 292 -11.11 -2.27 -0.80
C ALA A 292 -12.32 -1.37 -0.52
N PRO A 293 -13.42 -1.88 0.04
CA PRO A 293 -14.54 -1.08 0.49
C PRO A 293 -14.33 -0.60 1.93
N SER A 294 -14.73 0.64 2.21
CA SER A 294 -15.01 1.14 3.55
C SER A 294 -16.51 1.29 3.72
N ALA A 295 -17.10 0.51 4.63
CA ALA A 295 -18.53 0.53 4.94
C ALA A 295 -18.76 1.02 6.36
N ILE A 296 -19.85 1.76 6.62
CA ILE A 296 -20.24 2.03 8.01
C ILE A 296 -20.64 0.72 8.69
N VAL A 297 -20.29 0.58 9.97
CA VAL A 297 -20.52 -0.66 10.72
C VAL A 297 -22.00 -1.07 10.72
N GLU A 298 -22.92 -0.10 10.76
CA GLU A 298 -24.36 -0.32 10.84
C GLU A 298 -24.95 -0.95 9.57
N ALA A 299 -24.29 -0.80 8.42
CA ALA A 299 -24.79 -1.28 7.13
C ALA A 299 -23.94 -2.40 6.54
N ALA A 300 -22.78 -2.70 7.12
CA ALA A 300 -21.82 -3.65 6.54
C ALA A 300 -22.44 -5.05 6.31
N ASP A 301 -23.23 -5.56 7.26
CA ASP A 301 -23.90 -6.85 7.13
C ASP A 301 -25.01 -6.86 6.06
N GLU A 302 -25.48 -5.71 5.55
CA GLU A 302 -26.41 -5.67 4.42
C GLU A 302 -25.71 -6.07 3.11
N PHE A 303 -24.41 -5.78 2.96
CA PHE A 303 -23.68 -5.93 1.70
C PHE A 303 -22.67 -7.08 1.69
N PHE A 304 -22.18 -7.50 2.86
CA PHE A 304 -21.15 -8.51 3.00
C PHE A 304 -21.63 -9.66 3.89
N GLU A 305 -21.14 -10.87 3.64
CA GLU A 305 -21.35 -12.02 4.52
C GLU A 305 -20.32 -11.96 5.66
N LEU A 306 -20.65 -11.22 6.71
CA LEU A 306 -19.81 -11.13 7.90
C LEU A 306 -20.03 -12.37 8.79
N SER A 307 -18.95 -12.89 9.38
CA SER A 307 -19.10 -13.97 10.34
C SER A 307 -19.83 -13.46 11.58
N GLN A 308 -20.58 -14.35 12.23
CA GLN A 308 -21.20 -14.07 13.53
C GLN A 308 -20.15 -13.96 14.67
N GLN A 309 -18.88 -14.23 14.35
CA GLN A 309 -17.78 -14.18 15.29
C GLN A 309 -17.35 -12.73 15.51
N PRO A 310 -17.05 -12.33 16.76
CA PRO A 310 -16.44 -11.04 17.01
C PRO A 310 -15.10 -10.99 16.25
N SER A 311 -15.00 -10.09 15.28
CA SER A 311 -13.78 -9.86 14.50
C SER A 311 -13.73 -8.38 14.15
N SER A 312 -12.57 -7.76 14.38
CA SER A 312 -12.39 -6.36 14.01
C SER A 312 -12.14 -6.25 12.51
N PHE A 313 -13.22 -6.00 11.76
CA PHE A 313 -13.15 -5.69 10.34
C PHE A 313 -12.65 -4.26 10.05
N GLY A 314 -12.20 -3.50 11.07
CA GLY A 314 -11.79 -2.10 10.94
C GLY A 314 -10.46 -1.86 10.22
N TYR A 315 -9.73 -2.91 9.86
CA TYR A 315 -8.32 -2.81 9.45
C TYR A 315 -7.99 -3.33 8.04
N MET A 316 -8.98 -3.75 7.25
CA MET A 316 -8.75 -4.37 5.93
C MET A 316 -7.81 -5.58 5.97
N VAL A 317 -7.91 -6.40 7.02
CA VAL A 317 -7.10 -7.61 7.21
C VAL A 317 -7.86 -8.90 6.92
N PHE A 318 -9.16 -8.83 6.64
CA PHE A 318 -10.00 -9.98 6.27
C PHE A 318 -10.61 -9.77 4.88
N THR A 319 -10.56 -10.82 4.06
CA THR A 319 -11.40 -10.94 2.87
C THR A 319 -12.71 -11.62 3.26
N VAL A 320 -13.84 -11.01 2.90
CA VAL A 320 -15.20 -11.52 3.13
C VAL A 320 -15.93 -11.66 1.80
N LYS A 321 -17.00 -12.44 1.75
CA LYS A 321 -17.85 -12.53 0.56
C LYS A 321 -18.76 -11.31 0.46
N VAL A 322 -18.89 -10.77 -0.76
CA VAL A 322 -19.95 -9.83 -1.10
C VAL A 322 -21.22 -10.63 -1.36
N LYS A 323 -22.34 -10.22 -0.75
CA LYS A 323 -23.63 -10.89 -0.96
C LYS A 323 -23.97 -10.90 -2.44
N GLU A 324 -24.48 -12.04 -2.92
CA GLU A 324 -24.63 -12.31 -4.35
C GLU A 324 -25.45 -11.25 -5.10
N ASP A 325 -26.55 -10.78 -4.50
CA ASP A 325 -27.43 -9.74 -5.03
C ASP A 325 -26.78 -8.34 -5.06
N LYS A 326 -25.70 -8.14 -4.31
CA LYS A 326 -24.97 -6.85 -4.23
C LYS A 326 -23.72 -6.80 -5.09
N ARG A 327 -23.24 -7.93 -5.64
CA ARG A 327 -21.98 -7.99 -6.41
C ARG A 327 -21.96 -7.06 -7.61
N ASN A 328 -23.05 -7.03 -8.38
CA ASN A 328 -23.18 -6.14 -9.54
C ASN A 328 -23.21 -4.66 -9.12
N LEU A 329 -23.87 -4.36 -7.99
CA LEU A 329 -23.94 -3.01 -7.42
C LEU A 329 -22.59 -2.52 -6.91
N LEU A 330 -21.68 -3.41 -6.53
CA LEU A 330 -20.37 -3.08 -5.94
C LEU A 330 -19.21 -3.49 -6.85
N GLY A 331 -19.39 -3.32 -8.17
CA GLY A 331 -18.46 -3.82 -9.18
C GLY A 331 -17.02 -3.30 -9.07
N ALA A 332 -16.80 -2.10 -8.52
CA ALA A 332 -15.46 -1.52 -8.40
C ALA A 332 -14.60 -2.15 -7.28
N ILE A 333 -15.25 -2.77 -6.30
CA ILE A 333 -14.62 -3.32 -5.08
C ILE A 333 -14.85 -4.82 -4.89
N THR A 334 -15.63 -5.46 -5.77
CA THR A 334 -15.85 -6.91 -5.76
C THR A 334 -14.81 -7.61 -6.62
N HIS A 335 -14.15 -8.62 -6.06
CA HIS A 335 -13.20 -9.48 -6.75
C HIS A 335 -13.93 -10.43 -7.71
N ILE A 336 -13.19 -11.02 -8.66
CA ILE A 336 -13.76 -11.95 -9.64
C ILE A 336 -14.37 -13.21 -9.00
N ASP A 337 -13.91 -13.59 -7.80
CA ASP A 337 -14.44 -14.69 -6.99
C ASP A 337 -15.60 -14.27 -6.07
N GLY A 338 -16.11 -13.03 -6.21
CA GLY A 338 -17.21 -12.51 -5.41
C GLY A 338 -16.82 -12.05 -4.00
N THR A 339 -15.52 -11.96 -3.70
CA THR A 339 -15.01 -11.53 -2.39
C THR A 339 -14.58 -10.06 -2.37
N SER A 340 -14.36 -9.51 -1.18
CA SER A 340 -13.80 -8.17 -1.00
C SER A 340 -13.11 -8.02 0.36
N ARG A 341 -12.11 -7.15 0.43
CA ARG A 341 -11.32 -6.90 1.65
C ARG A 341 -11.84 -5.69 2.40
N ILE A 342 -12.79 -5.92 3.30
CA ILE A 342 -13.59 -4.87 3.94
C ILE A 342 -12.85 -4.09 5.03
N GLN A 343 -13.16 -2.79 5.12
CA GLN A 343 -13.04 -1.97 6.32
C GLN A 343 -14.43 -1.64 6.87
N THR A 344 -14.71 -1.96 8.14
CA THR A 344 -15.85 -1.37 8.85
C THR A 344 -15.44 -0.07 9.54
N VAL A 345 -16.30 0.95 9.45
CA VAL A 345 -16.05 2.28 9.99
C VAL A 345 -17.06 2.56 11.09
N SER A 346 -16.57 2.83 12.30
CA SER A 346 -17.39 3.21 13.45
C SER A 346 -17.37 4.72 13.65
N LYS A 347 -18.54 5.28 13.94
CA LYS A 347 -18.69 6.70 14.27
C LYS A 347 -17.87 7.13 15.49
N ASN A 348 -17.70 6.23 16.47
CA ASN A 348 -16.95 6.52 17.70
C ASN A 348 -15.43 6.54 17.48
N ILE A 349 -14.96 5.89 16.42
CA ILE A 349 -13.52 5.78 16.10
C ILE A 349 -13.11 6.85 15.08
N ASN A 350 -13.86 7.00 13.99
CA ASN A 350 -13.56 8.00 12.96
C ASN A 350 -14.84 8.68 12.48
N GLN A 351 -15.29 9.67 13.25
CA GLN A 351 -16.55 10.38 13.01
C GLN A 351 -16.58 11.11 11.66
N LYS A 352 -15.48 11.76 11.25
CA LYS A 352 -15.43 12.49 9.97
C LYS A 352 -15.59 11.53 8.79
N TYR A 353 -14.88 10.40 8.81
CA TYR A 353 -14.98 9.40 7.73
C TYR A 353 -16.32 8.68 7.73
N TRP A 354 -16.84 8.32 8.91
CA TRP A 354 -18.19 7.77 9.05
C TRP A 354 -19.25 8.73 8.49
N ASN A 355 -19.17 10.02 8.81
CA ASN A 355 -20.10 11.03 8.31
C ASN A 355 -20.06 11.13 6.79
N LEU A 356 -18.86 11.11 6.18
CA LEU A 356 -18.71 11.11 4.73
C LEU A 356 -19.40 9.91 4.08
N ILE A 357 -19.10 8.69 4.55
CA ILE A 357 -19.69 7.46 4.02
C ILE A 357 -21.22 7.46 4.22
N ASN A 358 -21.70 7.91 5.37
CA ASN A 358 -23.13 8.01 5.66
C ASN A 358 -23.84 9.03 4.75
N GLN A 359 -23.24 10.19 4.49
CA GLN A 359 -23.81 11.17 3.55
C GLN A 359 -23.82 10.63 2.12
N PHE A 360 -22.77 9.93 1.70
CA PHE A 360 -22.76 9.22 0.42
C PHE A 360 -23.90 8.19 0.37
N GLY A 361 -24.08 7.38 1.43
CA GLY A 361 -25.17 6.43 1.54
C GLY A 361 -26.57 7.05 1.46
N LYS A 362 -26.78 8.25 2.00
CA LYS A 362 -28.05 8.98 1.86
C LYS A 362 -28.33 9.39 0.41
N LEU A 363 -27.29 9.72 -0.36
CA LEU A 363 -27.40 10.11 -1.76
C LEU A 363 -27.60 8.90 -2.68
N THR A 364 -26.97 7.77 -2.35
CA THR A 364 -26.80 6.64 -3.27
C THR A 364 -27.50 5.36 -2.84
N GLN A 365 -28.02 5.30 -1.61
CA GLN A 365 -28.47 4.10 -0.91
C GLN A 365 -27.36 3.05 -0.70
N VAL A 366 -26.09 3.44 -0.87
CA VAL A 366 -24.93 2.57 -0.70
C VAL A 366 -23.96 3.25 0.27
N PRO A 367 -24.05 3.00 1.59
CA PRO A 367 -23.17 3.60 2.60
C PRO A 367 -21.80 2.91 2.63
N ILE A 368 -21.16 2.87 1.46
CA ILE A 368 -19.86 2.25 1.19
C ILE A 368 -19.09 3.19 0.27
N LEU A 369 -17.79 3.34 0.51
CA LEU A 369 -16.86 4.00 -0.42
C LEU A 369 -15.79 3.02 -0.87
N LEU A 370 -15.33 3.18 -2.11
CA LEU A 370 -14.06 2.59 -2.53
C LEU A 370 -12.94 3.36 -1.81
N ASN A 371 -12.06 2.62 -1.15
CA ASN A 371 -10.90 3.16 -0.46
C ASN A 371 -9.61 2.47 -0.95
N THR A 372 -8.61 3.29 -1.28
CA THR A 372 -7.25 2.83 -1.50
C THR A 372 -6.24 3.78 -0.89
N SER A 373 -4.99 3.33 -0.77
CA SER A 373 -3.93 4.15 -0.18
C SER A 373 -3.70 5.43 -0.96
N PHE A 374 -3.53 6.57 -0.29
CA PHE A 374 -3.14 7.80 -0.97
C PHE A 374 -1.62 7.82 -1.20
N ASN A 375 -1.23 7.30 -2.36
CA ASN A 375 0.13 7.31 -2.89
C ASN A 375 0.12 6.87 -4.36
N ASN A 376 1.18 7.16 -5.10
CA ASN A 376 1.44 6.53 -6.40
C ASN A 376 2.28 5.23 -6.24
N ASN A 377 2.89 4.74 -7.31
CA ASN A 377 3.70 3.51 -7.31
C ASN A 377 5.19 3.71 -6.95
N VAL A 378 5.58 4.92 -6.56
CA VAL A 378 6.98 5.25 -6.24
C VAL A 378 7.15 5.84 -4.83
N GLU A 379 6.08 5.95 -4.05
CA GLU A 379 6.12 6.56 -2.72
C GLU A 379 5.29 5.78 -1.67
N PRO A 380 5.63 5.90 -0.37
CA PRO A 380 4.76 5.46 0.73
C PRO A 380 3.43 6.23 0.78
N ILE A 381 2.52 5.81 1.66
CA ILE A 381 1.28 6.58 1.92
C ILE A 381 1.66 8.01 2.35
N VAL A 382 1.00 9.02 1.78
CA VAL A 382 1.25 10.43 2.12
C VAL A 382 1.04 10.65 3.62
N ASN A 383 1.88 11.49 4.23
CA ASN A 383 1.82 11.70 5.68
C ASN A 383 1.50 13.15 6.03
N SER A 384 2.22 14.11 5.45
CA SER A 384 2.06 15.55 5.67
C SER A 384 1.16 16.23 4.63
N CYS A 385 0.77 17.49 4.89
CA CYS A 385 0.09 18.36 3.92
C CYS A 385 0.92 18.51 2.63
N PHE A 386 2.24 18.63 2.75
CA PHE A 386 3.14 18.75 1.61
C PHE A 386 3.19 17.47 0.76
N ASP A 387 3.22 16.29 1.41
CA ASP A 387 3.18 15.01 0.70
C ASP A 387 1.87 14.85 -0.07
N ALA A 388 0.75 15.24 0.54
CA ALA A 388 -0.57 15.18 -0.08
C ALA A 388 -0.68 16.10 -1.31
N ILE A 389 -0.19 17.33 -1.22
CA ILE A 389 -0.11 18.27 -2.35
C ILE A 389 0.79 17.70 -3.45
N THR A 390 1.97 17.20 -3.09
CA THR A 390 2.92 16.59 -4.04
C THR A 390 2.30 15.40 -4.78
N CYS A 391 1.64 14.49 -4.07
CA CYS A 391 0.94 13.36 -4.67
C CYS A 391 -0.21 13.83 -5.57
N PHE A 392 -1.01 14.80 -5.13
CA PHE A 392 -2.10 15.38 -5.91
C PHE A 392 -1.61 16.04 -7.22
N MET A 393 -0.53 16.82 -7.16
CA MET A 393 0.04 17.48 -8.33
C MET A 393 0.61 16.47 -9.33
N THR A 394 1.22 15.38 -8.85
CA THR A 394 1.86 14.33 -9.68
C THR A 394 0.92 13.19 -10.08
N THR A 395 -0.39 13.34 -9.87
CA THR A 395 -1.41 12.33 -10.24
C THR A 395 -2.63 13.00 -10.87
N ASN A 396 -3.52 12.22 -11.49
CA ASN A 396 -4.74 12.76 -12.12
C ASN A 396 -5.97 12.65 -11.19
N LEU A 397 -5.79 12.89 -9.89
CA LEU A 397 -6.90 13.01 -8.95
C LEU A 397 -7.72 14.26 -9.28
N ASP A 398 -9.05 14.18 -9.12
CA ASP A 398 -9.94 15.30 -9.46
C ASP A 398 -9.87 16.40 -8.40
N TYR A 399 -9.91 15.99 -7.12
CA TYR A 399 -9.83 16.90 -5.98
C TYR A 399 -8.93 16.34 -4.88
N LEU A 400 -8.44 17.24 -4.06
CA LEU A 400 -7.75 16.95 -2.80
C LEU A 400 -8.55 17.60 -1.68
N VAL A 401 -8.78 16.86 -0.60
CA VAL A 401 -9.39 17.33 0.62
C VAL A 401 -8.40 17.16 1.75
N ILE A 402 -7.97 18.28 2.34
CA ILE A 402 -7.13 18.29 3.54
C ILE A 402 -7.89 19.01 4.64
N ASN A 403 -8.19 18.28 5.72
CA ASN A 403 -9.13 18.73 6.74
C ASN A 403 -10.44 19.19 6.12
N ASP A 404 -10.76 20.49 6.23
CA ASP A 404 -12.01 21.06 5.76
C ASP A 404 -11.82 21.87 4.46
N PHE A 405 -10.63 21.84 3.84
CA PHE A 405 -10.36 22.50 2.56
C PHE A 405 -10.63 21.58 1.38
N LEU A 406 -11.35 22.07 0.38
CA LEU A 406 -11.44 21.48 -0.95
C LEU A 406 -10.42 22.16 -1.85
N VAL A 407 -9.59 21.35 -2.51
CA VAL A 407 -8.48 21.81 -3.36
C VAL A 407 -8.66 21.22 -4.77
N SER A 408 -8.48 22.07 -5.78
CA SER A 408 -8.43 21.70 -7.20
C SER A 408 -7.16 22.25 -7.84
N LYS A 409 -6.72 21.64 -8.95
CA LYS A 409 -5.64 22.21 -9.76
C LYS A 409 -6.14 23.46 -10.46
N SER A 410 -5.32 24.50 -10.52
CA SER A 410 -5.64 25.71 -11.26
C SER A 410 -5.78 25.42 -12.76
N ASN A 411 -6.64 26.18 -13.44
CA ASN A 411 -6.81 26.10 -14.90
C ASN A 411 -5.64 26.74 -15.69
N LEU A 412 -4.68 27.35 -15.00
CA LEU A 412 -3.48 27.88 -15.63
C LEU A 412 -2.57 26.74 -16.11
N SER A 413 -1.86 26.98 -17.22
CA SER A 413 -0.79 26.08 -17.68
C SER A 413 0.25 25.95 -16.57
N TRP A 414 0.21 24.83 -15.86
CA TRP A 414 1.16 24.51 -14.80
C TRP A 414 2.60 24.46 -15.33
N GLU A 415 2.79 24.15 -16.62
CA GLU A 415 4.09 24.16 -17.29
C GLU A 415 4.74 25.55 -17.25
N ASP A 416 3.96 26.62 -17.39
CA ASP A 416 4.46 28.00 -17.45
C ASP A 416 5.05 28.47 -16.11
N TYR A 417 4.58 27.90 -15.00
CA TYR A 417 5.02 28.25 -13.65
C TYR A 417 6.03 27.26 -13.07
N PHE A 418 6.19 26.11 -13.70
CA PHE A 418 7.02 25.03 -13.19
C PHE A 418 8.48 25.44 -13.03
N VAL A 419 9.01 26.23 -13.98
CA VAL A 419 10.37 26.76 -13.91
C VAL A 419 10.61 27.72 -12.73
N ASN A 420 9.56 28.15 -12.02
CA ASN A 420 9.65 28.99 -10.82
C ASN A 420 9.63 28.18 -9.52
N LEU A 421 9.58 26.85 -9.59
CA LEU A 421 9.74 25.98 -8.43
C LEU A 421 11.22 25.84 -8.07
N ILE A 422 11.48 25.65 -6.77
CA ILE A 422 12.80 25.35 -6.21
C ILE A 422 12.98 23.83 -6.21
N PRO A 423 13.95 23.30 -6.97
CA PRO A 423 14.25 21.88 -7.01
C PRO A 423 15.26 21.47 -5.93
N CYS A 424 15.01 20.33 -5.28
CA CYS A 424 15.93 19.70 -4.34
C CYS A 424 16.10 18.22 -4.68
N LEU A 425 17.33 17.72 -4.73
CA LEU A 425 17.58 16.28 -4.80
C LEU A 425 17.16 15.61 -3.50
N VAL A 426 16.51 14.44 -3.61
CA VAL A 426 16.29 13.62 -2.42
C VAL A 426 17.62 13.01 -1.94
N PRO A 427 17.80 12.75 -0.63
CA PRO A 427 19.10 12.28 -0.11
C PRO A 427 19.63 10.99 -0.72
N SER A 428 18.73 10.15 -1.25
CA SER A 428 19.07 8.89 -1.90
C SER A 428 19.35 9.03 -3.41
N ALA A 429 19.17 10.21 -4.01
CA ALA A 429 19.42 10.43 -5.43
C ALA A 429 20.86 10.87 -5.70
N GLY A 430 21.47 10.31 -6.74
CA GLY A 430 22.79 10.68 -7.26
C GLY A 430 22.76 10.91 -8.76
N LEU A 431 23.77 11.60 -9.27
CA LEU A 431 23.93 11.93 -10.69
C LEU A 431 25.19 11.25 -11.23
N ARG A 432 25.14 10.68 -12.43
CA ARG A 432 26.33 10.17 -13.11
C ARG A 432 26.27 10.33 -14.62
N GLU A 433 27.43 10.50 -15.22
CA GLU A 433 27.62 10.32 -16.65
C GLU A 433 28.13 8.90 -16.90
N VAL A 434 27.44 8.16 -17.77
CA VAL A 434 27.81 6.80 -18.15
C VAL A 434 28.40 6.82 -19.55
N ASN A 435 29.60 6.26 -19.66
CA ASN A 435 30.33 6.10 -20.90
C ASN A 435 30.47 4.60 -21.18
N GLN A 436 29.72 4.07 -22.14
CA GLN A 436 29.70 2.66 -22.50
C GLN A 436 30.18 2.46 -23.93
N PHE A 437 31.09 1.51 -24.14
CA PHE A 437 31.49 1.07 -25.48
C PHE A 437 30.52 0.00 -25.96
N LYS A 438 29.84 0.24 -27.08
CA LYS A 438 28.97 -0.73 -27.76
C LYS A 438 29.77 -1.61 -28.74
N SER A 439 30.88 -1.08 -29.25
CA SER A 439 31.89 -1.75 -30.06
C SER A 439 33.25 -1.06 -29.87
N GLN A 440 34.31 -1.52 -30.56
CA GLN A 440 35.62 -0.84 -30.54
C GLN A 440 35.58 0.61 -31.09
N GLU A 441 34.56 0.96 -31.86
CA GLU A 441 34.45 2.27 -32.54
C GLU A 441 33.24 3.10 -32.06
N GLU A 442 32.24 2.49 -31.40
CA GLU A 442 31.00 3.16 -30.99
C GLU A 442 30.95 3.35 -29.47
N LYS A 443 31.08 4.62 -29.04
CA LYS A 443 30.95 5.04 -27.63
C LYS A 443 29.60 5.73 -27.42
N LEU A 444 28.78 5.18 -26.52
CA LEU A 444 27.57 5.81 -26.02
C LEU A 444 27.90 6.58 -24.74
N SER A 445 27.61 7.89 -24.72
CA SER A 445 27.64 8.72 -23.52
C SER A 445 26.23 9.22 -23.22
N TYR A 446 25.74 8.95 -22.01
CA TYR A 446 24.44 9.41 -21.54
C TYR A 446 24.52 9.82 -20.07
N ARG A 447 23.56 10.63 -19.63
CA ARG A 447 23.47 11.11 -18.25
C ARG A 447 22.25 10.49 -17.60
N GLU A 448 22.41 10.11 -16.34
CA GLU A 448 21.31 9.60 -15.57
C GLU A 448 21.34 10.09 -14.13
N ILE A 449 20.14 10.17 -13.56
CA ILE A 449 19.91 10.25 -12.14
C ILE A 449 19.54 8.86 -11.63
N TYR A 450 20.04 8.48 -10.47
CA TYR A 450 19.86 7.12 -9.93
C TYR A 450 19.70 7.15 -8.42
N PHE A 451 19.04 6.13 -7.88
CA PHE A 451 18.98 5.93 -6.44
C PHE A 451 20.20 5.14 -5.95
N ASN A 452 20.84 5.61 -4.88
CA ASN A 452 22.11 5.10 -4.36
C ASN A 452 21.98 3.89 -3.40
N TYR A 453 20.90 3.12 -3.50
CA TYR A 453 20.66 1.91 -2.73
C TYR A 453 20.43 0.69 -3.63
N ALA A 454 20.57 -0.52 -3.09
CA ALA A 454 20.40 -1.76 -3.84
C ALA A 454 19.00 -1.86 -4.47
N GLY A 455 18.93 -2.15 -5.77
CA GLY A 455 17.67 -2.17 -6.52
C GLY A 455 17.07 -0.80 -6.84
N GLY A 456 17.81 0.28 -6.55
CA GLY A 456 17.46 1.64 -6.93
C GLY A 456 17.26 1.80 -8.43
N LYS A 457 16.20 2.50 -8.83
CA LYS A 457 15.93 2.84 -10.23
C LYS A 457 16.89 3.92 -10.72
N SER A 458 17.09 4.00 -12.03
CA SER A 458 17.70 5.15 -12.70
C SER A 458 16.82 5.67 -13.82
N LEU A 459 17.01 6.94 -14.18
CA LEU A 459 16.36 7.59 -15.31
C LEU A 459 17.38 8.36 -16.12
N LEU A 460 17.34 8.14 -17.44
CA LEU A 460 18.04 8.99 -18.40
C LEU A 460 17.47 10.40 -18.34
N ILE A 461 18.36 11.38 -18.37
CA ILE A 461 18.04 12.81 -18.37
C ILE A 461 18.85 13.55 -19.42
N MET A 462 18.31 14.67 -19.88
CA MET A 462 18.97 15.53 -20.86
C MET A 462 20.27 16.14 -20.31
N PRO A 463 21.26 16.43 -21.16
CA PRO A 463 22.49 17.09 -20.74
C PRO A 463 22.24 18.43 -20.01
N GLU A 464 21.26 19.21 -20.46
CA GLU A 464 20.88 20.50 -19.88
C GLU A 464 20.26 20.29 -18.50
N THR A 465 19.32 19.35 -18.36
CA THR A 465 18.76 18.93 -17.07
C THR A 465 19.86 18.50 -16.10
N TYR A 466 20.83 17.70 -16.57
CA TYR A 466 21.97 17.27 -15.77
C TYR A 466 22.81 18.45 -15.28
N GLN A 467 23.05 19.45 -16.12
CA GLN A 467 23.76 20.69 -15.71
C GLN A 467 22.98 21.49 -14.67
N VAL A 468 21.65 21.62 -14.81
CA VAL A 468 20.82 22.27 -13.77
C VAL A 468 20.95 21.52 -12.44
N LEU A 469 20.87 20.19 -12.46
CA LEU A 469 20.95 19.36 -11.25
C LEU A 469 22.34 19.36 -10.59
N LEU A 470 23.43 19.55 -11.35
CA LEU A 470 24.77 19.74 -10.78
C LEU A 470 24.92 21.09 -10.06
N ASN A 471 24.17 22.10 -10.51
CA ASN A 471 24.27 23.48 -10.03
C ASN A 471 23.15 23.87 -9.05
N LEU A 472 22.49 22.88 -8.43
CA LEU A 472 21.49 23.13 -7.41
C LEU A 472 22.05 24.01 -6.29
N LYS A 473 21.39 25.15 -6.07
CA LYS A 473 21.67 26.06 -4.96
C LYS A 473 20.39 26.23 -4.16
N LYS A 474 20.53 26.27 -2.83
CA LYS A 474 19.40 26.50 -1.92
C LYS A 474 18.64 27.76 -2.35
N GLU A 475 17.31 27.68 -2.36
CA GLU A 475 16.39 28.79 -2.68
C GLU A 475 16.40 29.30 -4.13
N ASN A 476 17.18 28.72 -5.05
CA ASN A 476 17.12 29.11 -6.45
C ASN A 476 16.04 28.31 -7.21
N THR A 477 15.27 28.99 -8.05
CA THR A 477 14.31 28.35 -8.95
C THR A 477 15.01 27.63 -10.11
N ILE A 478 14.32 26.69 -10.76
CA ILE A 478 14.82 25.99 -11.96
C ILE A 478 15.27 27.01 -13.02
N SER A 479 14.45 28.02 -13.32
CA SER A 479 14.75 29.09 -14.29
C SER A 479 16.00 29.88 -13.92
N LYS A 480 16.17 30.23 -12.64
CA LYS A 480 17.34 30.97 -12.18
C LYS A 480 18.61 30.13 -12.35
N ILE A 481 18.57 28.85 -11.99
CA ILE A 481 19.72 27.94 -12.16
C ILE A 481 20.04 27.74 -13.65
N ALA A 482 19.01 27.59 -14.49
CA ALA A 482 19.19 27.42 -15.92
C ALA A 482 19.84 28.66 -16.57
N ASN A 483 19.37 29.85 -16.21
CA ASN A 483 19.96 31.12 -16.66
C ASN A 483 21.40 31.30 -16.19
N ASP A 484 21.68 31.04 -14.90
CA ASP A 484 23.05 31.09 -14.33
C ASP A 484 24.00 30.10 -15.02
N SER A 485 23.46 29.01 -15.59
CA SER A 485 24.20 27.98 -16.32
C SER A 485 24.32 28.25 -17.82
N ASN A 486 23.86 29.42 -18.31
CA ASN A 486 23.81 29.79 -19.73
C ASN A 486 23.07 28.76 -20.62
N ILE A 487 22.03 28.13 -20.10
CA ILE A 487 21.18 27.23 -20.87
C ILE A 487 20.28 28.05 -21.80
N ASP A 488 20.20 27.64 -23.07
CA ASP A 488 19.35 28.28 -24.07
C ASP A 488 17.86 28.21 -23.65
N PRO A 489 17.13 29.34 -23.64
CA PRO A 489 15.69 29.37 -23.39
C PRO A 489 14.86 28.39 -24.24
N GLU A 490 15.31 28.06 -25.47
CA GLU A 490 14.63 27.08 -26.32
C GLU A 490 14.55 25.68 -25.67
N ASN A 491 15.49 25.34 -24.76
CA ASN A 491 15.52 24.05 -24.07
C ASN A 491 14.65 24.01 -22.80
N PHE A 492 14.02 25.12 -22.40
CA PHE A 492 13.31 25.19 -21.11
C PHE A 492 12.07 24.29 -21.07
N GLU A 493 11.41 24.11 -22.20
CA GLU A 493 10.26 23.20 -22.30
C GLU A 493 10.68 21.75 -22.01
N ASP A 494 11.78 21.30 -22.60
CA ASP A 494 12.26 19.93 -22.43
C ASP A 494 12.87 19.69 -21.05
N ILE A 495 13.56 20.68 -20.49
CA ILE A 495 14.00 20.66 -19.09
C ILE A 495 12.78 20.54 -18.16
N THR A 496 11.72 21.30 -18.42
CA THR A 496 10.48 21.24 -17.63
C THR A 496 9.87 19.84 -17.66
N LYS A 497 9.77 19.22 -18.84
CA LYS A 497 9.29 17.83 -18.98
C LYS A 497 10.15 16.83 -18.19
N ASP A 498 11.47 16.97 -18.27
CA ASP A 498 12.40 16.12 -17.52
C ASP A 498 12.20 16.29 -16.01
N PHE A 499 12.17 17.51 -15.49
CA PHE A 499 11.96 17.76 -14.06
C PHE A 499 10.59 17.26 -13.58
N ILE A 500 9.51 17.42 -14.37
CA ILE A 500 8.20 16.82 -14.05
C ILE A 500 8.34 15.31 -13.88
N LYS A 501 9.00 14.64 -14.83
CA LYS A 501 9.24 13.19 -14.77
C LYS A 501 10.10 12.80 -13.57
N LEU A 502 11.11 13.59 -13.22
CA LEU A 502 11.95 13.36 -12.03
C LEU A 502 11.14 13.51 -10.73
N TRP A 503 10.26 14.50 -10.67
CA TRP A 503 9.39 14.73 -9.53
C TRP A 503 8.34 13.61 -9.38
N GLU A 504 7.70 13.21 -10.48
CA GLU A 504 6.77 12.07 -10.52
C GLU A 504 7.43 10.77 -10.03
N ASN A 505 8.74 10.60 -10.27
CA ASN A 505 9.52 9.43 -9.84
C ASN A 505 10.26 9.64 -8.51
N ARG A 506 10.03 10.76 -7.81
CA ARG A 506 10.59 11.11 -6.50
C ARG A 506 12.12 11.14 -6.44
N PHE A 507 12.79 11.41 -7.56
CA PHE A 507 14.23 11.71 -7.57
C PHE A 507 14.53 13.12 -7.04
N ILE A 508 13.55 14.01 -7.13
CA ILE A 508 13.61 15.38 -6.63
C ILE A 508 12.34 15.71 -5.87
N THR A 509 12.41 16.73 -5.03
CA THR A 509 11.24 17.48 -4.56
C THR A 509 11.21 18.85 -5.23
N LEU A 510 10.00 19.38 -5.41
CA LEU A 510 9.76 20.72 -5.92
C LEU A 510 8.94 21.50 -4.90
N GLN A 511 9.32 22.75 -4.67
CA GLN A 511 8.65 23.63 -3.71
C GLN A 511 8.43 25.02 -4.32
N PRO A 512 7.32 25.70 -3.99
CA PRO A 512 7.15 27.11 -4.35
C PRO A 512 8.24 27.98 -3.73
N ASP A 513 8.65 29.04 -4.43
CA ASP A 513 9.53 30.05 -3.86
C ASP A 513 8.79 30.85 -2.78
N PHE A 514 9.25 30.71 -1.53
CA PHE A 514 8.71 31.37 -0.35
C PHE A 514 8.71 32.91 -0.47
N ASN A 515 9.57 33.49 -1.33
CA ASN A 515 9.63 34.94 -1.55
C ASN A 515 8.56 35.46 -2.56
N CYS A 516 7.78 34.56 -3.16
CA CYS A 516 6.83 34.88 -4.23
C CYS A 516 5.36 34.91 -3.78
N VAL A 517 5.08 34.71 -2.49
CA VAL A 517 3.73 34.85 -1.92
C VAL A 517 3.47 36.35 -1.71
N LYS A 518 2.69 36.95 -2.61
CA LYS A 518 2.18 38.30 -2.41
C LYS A 518 1.22 38.29 -1.22
N ILE A 519 1.55 39.07 -0.20
CA ILE A 519 0.64 39.50 0.88
C ILE A 519 -0.58 40.20 0.28
#